data_AF-A0A522BV69-F1
#
_entry.id   AF-A0A522BV69-F1
#
_cell.length_a   1.000
_cell.length_b   1.000
_cell.length_c   1.000
_cell.angle_alpha   90.00
_cell.angle_beta   90.00
_cell.angle_gamma   90.00
#
_symmetry.space_group_name_H-M   'P 1'
#
loop_
_entity.id
_entity.type
_entity.pdbx_description
1 polymer ?
#
loop_
_entity_poly.entity_id
_entity_poly.type
_entity_poly.pdbx_seq_one_letter_code
_entity_poly.pdbx_strand_id
1 'polypeptide(L)'
;MTTSRSRPGVKPYTDETALDFELVDVRQAREAMDQHAEDIATVSGAFNPEPQYEAPPRRSVEPAPAAGAPKEPLPAHTVQWIVSLPAAARPLHLFMHYPKLGNRLALLWENTGDAQRFFDELLMDTRGTRQGFPKEVFEDLMRLQHLLNERQAETSGF
;
A
#
# COMPACT_ATOMS: atom_id res chain seq x y z
N MET A 1 32.55 13.36 -41.50
CA MET A 1 31.19 12.89 -41.85
C MET A 1 30.49 12.54 -40.56
N THR A 2 29.60 13.40 -40.08
CA THR A 2 28.97 13.32 -38.76
C THR A 2 27.48 13.10 -38.95
N THR A 3 26.96 11.93 -38.58
CA THR A 3 25.54 11.61 -38.75
C THR A 3 24.78 11.99 -37.49
N SER A 4 24.05 13.10 -37.54
CA SER A 4 23.11 13.55 -36.52
C SER A 4 21.79 12.79 -36.63
N ARG A 5 21.41 12.06 -35.58
CA ARG A 5 20.14 11.34 -35.53
C ARG A 5 19.05 12.29 -35.03
N SER A 6 18.20 12.75 -35.95
CA SER A 6 17.05 13.60 -35.69
C SER A 6 16.04 12.92 -34.75
N ARG A 7 15.58 13.62 -33.71
CA ARG A 7 14.50 13.16 -32.82
C ARG A 7 13.14 13.53 -33.44
N PRO A 8 12.12 12.66 -33.38
CA PRO A 8 10.79 12.99 -33.88
C PRO A 8 10.16 14.12 -33.05
N GLY A 9 9.55 15.09 -33.74
CA GLY A 9 8.90 16.24 -33.14
C GLY A 9 7.67 15.87 -32.32
N VAL A 10 7.57 16.47 -31.13
CA VAL A 10 6.34 16.44 -30.32
C VAL A 10 5.30 17.27 -31.05
N LYS A 11 4.17 16.66 -31.43
CA LYS A 11 3.01 17.42 -31.91
C LYS A 11 2.45 18.24 -30.75
N PRO A 12 2.14 19.53 -30.93
CA PRO A 12 1.45 20.29 -29.90
C PRO A 12 0.11 19.62 -29.59
N TYR A 13 -0.23 19.54 -28.32
CA TYR A 13 -1.52 19.07 -27.85
C TYR A 13 -2.60 20.06 -28.33
N THR A 14 -3.41 19.67 -29.32
CA THR A 14 -4.69 20.31 -29.58
C THR A 14 -5.69 19.74 -28.59
N ASP A 15 -6.11 20.57 -27.64
CA ASP A 15 -7.25 20.27 -26.78
C ASP A 15 -8.53 20.51 -27.58
N GLU A 16 -8.97 19.48 -28.29
CA GLU A 16 -10.24 19.48 -29.05
C GLU A 16 -11.46 19.30 -28.13
N THR A 17 -11.21 19.34 -26.81
CA THR A 17 -12.19 19.31 -25.72
C THR A 17 -12.05 20.51 -24.79
N ALA A 18 -11.42 21.59 -25.25
CA ALA A 18 -11.49 22.89 -24.57
C ALA A 18 -12.96 23.35 -24.59
N LEU A 19 -13.68 23.00 -23.53
CA LEU A 19 -15.03 23.48 -23.29
C LEU A 19 -14.92 25.00 -23.10
N ASP A 20 -15.36 25.75 -24.11
CA ASP A 20 -15.56 27.18 -24.02
C ASP A 20 -16.74 27.43 -23.08
N PHE A 21 -16.44 27.49 -21.78
CA PHE A 21 -17.42 27.88 -20.79
C PHE A 21 -17.56 29.39 -20.84
N GLU A 22 -18.53 29.85 -21.62
CA GLU A 22 -19.04 31.22 -21.52
C GLU A 22 -19.49 31.46 -20.07
N LEU A 23 -18.92 32.49 -19.43
CA LEU A 23 -19.12 32.75 -18.01
C LEU A 23 -20.55 33.31 -17.80
N VAL A 24 -21.49 32.45 -17.45
CA VAL A 24 -22.90 32.82 -17.23
C VAL A 24 -23.07 33.43 -15.82
N ASP A 25 -23.67 34.63 -15.74
CA ASP A 25 -24.01 35.25 -14.46
C ASP A 25 -25.11 34.46 -13.73
N VAL A 26 -25.07 34.45 -12.39
CA VAL A 26 -25.96 33.65 -11.52
C VAL A 26 -27.44 33.92 -11.79
N ARG A 27 -27.82 35.13 -12.24
CA ARG A 27 -29.21 35.43 -12.61
C ARG A 27 -29.64 34.77 -13.91
N GLN A 28 -28.74 34.71 -14.90
CA GLN A 28 -29.02 34.12 -16.20
C GLN A 28 -29.12 32.59 -16.12
N ALA A 29 -28.33 31.96 -15.24
CA ALA A 29 -28.49 30.53 -14.94
C ALA A 29 -29.89 30.20 -14.37
N ARG A 30 -30.47 31.11 -13.57
CA ARG A 30 -31.81 30.90 -12.98
C ARG A 30 -32.93 31.07 -14.00
N GLU A 31 -32.83 32.04 -14.90
CA GLU A 31 -33.81 32.24 -16.00
C GLU A 31 -33.77 31.07 -17.00
N ALA A 32 -32.58 30.56 -17.33
CA ALA A 32 -32.45 29.39 -18.20
C ALA A 32 -33.10 28.12 -17.61
N MET A 33 -33.06 27.95 -16.29
CA MET A 33 -33.73 26.81 -15.64
C MET A 33 -35.25 26.92 -15.66
N ASP A 34 -35.82 28.12 -15.53
CA ASP A 34 -37.27 28.33 -15.62
C ASP A 34 -37.80 28.11 -17.05
N GLN A 35 -36.98 28.41 -18.08
CA GLN A 35 -37.35 28.23 -19.49
C GLN A 35 -37.53 26.76 -19.92
N HIS A 36 -36.96 25.80 -19.19
CA HIS A 36 -37.02 24.37 -19.51
C HIS A 36 -37.98 23.57 -18.60
N ALA A 37 -38.69 24.23 -17.68
CA ALA A 37 -39.67 23.55 -16.82
C ALA A 37 -40.92 23.07 -17.59
N GLU A 38 -41.26 23.70 -18.72
CA GLU A 38 -42.49 23.36 -19.46
C GLU A 38 -42.35 22.12 -20.36
N ASP A 39 -41.13 21.72 -20.74
CA ASP A 39 -40.91 20.52 -21.56
C ASP A 39 -40.82 19.23 -20.74
N ILE A 40 -40.49 19.31 -19.45
CA ILE A 40 -40.33 18.14 -18.57
C ILE A 40 -41.69 17.62 -18.09
N ALA A 41 -42.73 18.47 -18.08
CA ALA A 41 -44.05 18.12 -17.53
C ALA A 41 -44.86 17.14 -18.41
N THR A 42 -44.50 16.93 -19.68
CA THR A 42 -45.28 16.09 -20.60
C THR A 42 -44.75 14.65 -20.74
N VAL A 43 -43.54 14.33 -20.27
CA VAL A 43 -42.96 12.98 -20.45
C VAL A 43 -43.21 12.05 -19.25
N SER A 44 -44.43 12.04 -18.71
CA SER A 44 -44.86 11.01 -17.73
C SER A 44 -45.41 9.73 -18.41
N GLY A 45 -44.94 9.42 -19.62
CA GLY A 45 -45.32 8.23 -20.37
C GLY A 45 -44.11 7.45 -20.89
N ALA A 46 -43.65 6.48 -20.10
CA ALA A 46 -42.99 5.26 -20.58
C ALA A 46 -41.75 5.40 -21.50
N PHE A 47 -40.72 6.13 -21.07
CA PHE A 47 -39.35 5.83 -21.53
C PHE A 47 -38.54 5.27 -20.37
N ASN A 48 -38.68 3.95 -20.15
CA ASN A 48 -37.65 3.17 -19.49
C ASN A 48 -36.82 2.54 -20.62
N PRO A 49 -35.78 3.20 -21.16
CA PRO A 49 -34.79 2.47 -21.93
C PRO A 49 -34.05 1.66 -20.88
N GLU A 50 -34.44 0.40 -20.72
CA GLU A 50 -33.63 -0.54 -19.97
C GLU A 50 -32.22 -0.45 -20.58
N PRO A 51 -31.21 0.05 -19.83
CA PRO A 51 -29.89 0.21 -20.39
C PRO A 51 -29.40 -1.17 -20.80
N GLN A 52 -29.13 -1.37 -22.09
CA GLN A 52 -28.62 -2.63 -22.65
C GLN A 52 -27.19 -2.96 -22.16
N TYR A 53 -26.64 -2.14 -21.25
CA TYR A 53 -25.51 -2.51 -20.43
C TYR A 53 -26.04 -3.08 -19.11
N GLU A 54 -25.94 -4.40 -18.93
CA GLU A 54 -25.88 -4.94 -17.58
C GLU A 54 -24.72 -4.23 -16.89
N ALA A 55 -25.01 -3.40 -15.88
CA ALA A 55 -23.97 -2.81 -15.06
C ALA A 55 -23.13 -3.97 -14.52
N PRO A 56 -21.82 -4.05 -14.83
CA PRO A 56 -20.99 -5.11 -14.27
C PRO A 56 -21.17 -5.09 -12.76
N PRO A 57 -21.24 -6.25 -12.09
CA PRO A 57 -21.50 -6.30 -10.66
C PRO A 57 -20.57 -5.31 -10.00
N ARG A 58 -21.14 -4.31 -9.31
CA ARG A 58 -20.35 -3.30 -8.61
C ARG A 58 -19.41 -4.10 -7.72
N ARG A 59 -18.14 -4.20 -8.13
CA ARG A 59 -17.11 -4.90 -7.39
C ARG A 59 -17.22 -4.29 -6.02
N SER A 60 -17.62 -5.08 -5.02
CA SER A 60 -17.70 -4.61 -3.65
C SER A 60 -16.33 -4.01 -3.38
N VAL A 61 -16.25 -2.68 -3.36
CA VAL A 61 -15.03 -2.01 -2.97
C VAL A 61 -15.05 -2.23 -1.48
N GLU A 62 -14.41 -3.32 -1.05
CA GLU A 62 -14.07 -3.50 0.36
C GLU A 62 -13.52 -2.15 0.82
N PRO A 63 -14.06 -1.57 1.90
CA PRO A 63 -13.52 -0.33 2.42
C PRO A 63 -12.02 -0.54 2.58
N ALA A 64 -11.24 0.34 1.95
CA ALA A 64 -9.80 0.24 1.98
C ALA A 64 -9.36 -0.01 3.43
N PRO A 65 -8.57 -1.07 3.71
CA PRO A 65 -8.23 -1.41 5.08
C PRO A 65 -7.62 -0.19 5.73
N ALA A 66 -8.15 0.18 6.91
CA ALA A 66 -7.67 1.28 7.70
C ALA A 66 -6.13 1.24 7.72
N ALA A 67 -5.51 2.33 7.29
CA ALA A 67 -4.06 2.46 7.20
C ALA A 67 -3.44 2.17 8.59
N GLY A 68 -2.97 0.94 8.80
CA GLY A 68 -2.34 0.51 10.05
C GLY A 68 -2.73 -0.87 10.59
N ALA A 69 -3.79 -1.52 10.08
CA ALA A 69 -4.05 -2.90 10.46
C ALA A 69 -3.07 -3.85 9.73
N PRO A 70 -2.40 -4.79 10.42
CA PRO A 70 -1.60 -5.80 9.75
C PRO A 70 -2.51 -6.57 8.79
N LYS A 71 -2.26 -6.41 7.48
CA LYS A 71 -3.07 -7.00 6.40
C LYS A 71 -3.09 -8.53 6.39
N GLU A 72 -2.33 -9.18 7.26
CA GLU A 72 -2.12 -10.61 7.27
C GLU A 72 -2.24 -11.14 8.71
N PRO A 73 -3.04 -12.20 8.94
CA PRO A 73 -3.20 -12.78 10.27
C PRO A 73 -1.86 -13.34 10.76
N LEU A 74 -1.53 -13.11 12.04
CA LEU A 74 -0.35 -13.73 12.65
C LEU A 74 -0.58 -15.25 12.77
N PRO A 75 0.28 -16.08 12.17
CA PRO A 75 0.20 -17.53 12.34
C PRO A 75 0.38 -17.95 13.81
N ALA A 76 -0.21 -19.09 14.18
CA ALA A 76 -0.12 -19.60 15.55
C ALA A 76 1.33 -19.79 16.04
N HIS A 77 2.24 -20.29 15.18
CA HIS A 77 3.65 -20.44 15.53
C HIS A 77 4.32 -19.10 15.85
N THR A 78 3.95 -18.04 15.14
CA THR A 78 4.48 -16.69 15.35
C THR A 78 4.01 -16.14 16.70
N VAL A 79 2.75 -16.36 17.05
CA VAL A 79 2.23 -15.96 18.37
C VAL A 79 2.96 -16.70 19.49
N GLN A 80 3.15 -18.02 19.37
CA GLN A 80 3.91 -18.79 20.35
C GLN A 80 5.35 -18.29 20.49
N TRP A 81 6.01 -17.98 19.37
CA TRP A 81 7.33 -17.39 19.36
C TRP A 81 7.35 -16.05 20.11
N ILE A 82 6.45 -15.11 19.81
CA ILE A 82 6.37 -13.81 20.51
C ILE A 82 6.18 -13.99 22.03
N VAL A 83 5.36 -14.96 22.44
CA VAL A 83 5.11 -15.24 23.86
C VAL A 83 6.34 -15.84 24.55
N SER A 84 7.13 -16.64 23.83
CA SER A 84 8.38 -17.22 24.34
C SER A 84 9.48 -16.18 24.59
N LEU A 85 9.43 -15.04 23.90
CA LEU A 85 10.39 -13.96 24.07
C LEU A 85 10.18 -13.22 25.40
N PRO A 86 11.27 -12.75 26.05
CA PRO A 86 11.18 -11.81 27.16
C PRO A 86 10.31 -10.61 26.79
N ALA A 87 9.49 -10.13 27.72
CA ALA A 87 8.54 -9.04 27.46
C ALA A 87 9.22 -7.78 26.88
N ALA A 88 10.44 -7.47 27.34
CA ALA A 88 11.24 -6.34 26.88
C ALA A 88 11.77 -6.49 25.45
N ALA A 89 11.78 -7.69 24.87
CA ALA A 89 12.33 -7.98 23.55
C ALA A 89 11.26 -8.33 22.51
N ARG A 90 9.97 -8.21 22.85
CA ARG A 90 8.88 -8.46 21.91
C ARG A 90 8.88 -7.41 20.80
N PRO A 91 8.92 -7.80 19.51
CA PRO A 91 9.14 -6.87 18.42
C PRO A 91 7.81 -6.29 17.88
N LEU A 92 7.15 -5.44 18.67
CA LEU A 92 5.82 -4.93 18.35
C LEU A 92 5.80 -4.06 17.08
N HIS A 93 6.78 -3.16 16.93
CA HIS A 93 6.86 -2.27 15.77
C HIS A 93 7.22 -3.04 14.50
N LEU A 94 8.05 -4.08 14.61
CA LEU A 94 8.33 -4.99 13.49
C LEU A 94 7.04 -5.61 12.94
N PHE A 95 6.15 -6.10 13.81
CA PHE A 95 4.88 -6.69 13.36
C PHE A 95 3.87 -5.66 12.85
N MET A 96 3.89 -4.43 13.38
CA MET A 96 3.03 -3.35 12.89
C MET A 96 3.42 -2.91 11.48
N HIS A 97 4.71 -2.77 11.21
CA HIS A 97 5.20 -2.22 9.93
C HIS A 97 5.57 -3.31 8.90
N TYR A 98 6.09 -4.44 9.35
CA TYR A 98 6.65 -5.50 8.51
C TYR A 98 6.25 -6.92 8.99
N PRO A 99 4.94 -7.24 9.05
CA PRO A 99 4.47 -8.52 9.58
C PRO A 99 5.06 -9.74 8.86
N LYS A 100 5.31 -9.65 7.55
CA LYS A 100 5.95 -10.71 6.76
C LYS A 100 7.39 -11.01 7.21
N LEU A 101 8.15 -9.96 7.59
CA LEU A 101 9.51 -10.14 8.10
C LEU A 101 9.46 -10.78 9.49
N GLY A 102 8.57 -10.33 10.36
CA GLY A 102 8.37 -10.93 11.68
C GLY A 102 7.95 -12.40 11.61
N ASN A 103 7.00 -12.75 10.73
CA ASN A 103 6.58 -14.13 10.51
C ASN A 103 7.73 -15.01 10.01
N ARG A 104 8.53 -14.50 9.06
CA ARG A 104 9.68 -15.24 8.54
C ARG A 104 10.75 -15.44 9.61
N LEU A 105 11.02 -14.42 10.42
CA LEU A 105 11.97 -14.51 11.52
C LEU A 105 11.54 -15.57 12.56
N ALA A 106 10.24 -15.63 12.88
CA ALA A 106 9.69 -16.64 13.78
C ALA A 106 9.95 -18.08 13.30
N LEU A 107 9.88 -18.33 11.98
CA LEU A 107 10.17 -19.65 11.41
C LEU A 107 11.65 -20.04 11.51
N LEU A 108 12.55 -19.07 11.40
CA LEU A 108 14.00 -19.31 11.40
C LEU A 108 14.60 -19.32 12.81
N TRP A 109 13.87 -18.80 13.80
CA TRP A 109 14.39 -18.52 15.15
C TRP A 109 14.96 -19.73 15.89
N GLU A 110 14.39 -20.92 15.69
CA GLU A 110 14.86 -22.15 16.34
C GLU A 110 16.26 -22.56 15.87
N ASN A 111 16.60 -22.28 14.61
CA ASN A 111 17.94 -22.51 14.09
C ASN A 111 18.76 -21.22 14.17
N THR A 112 19.63 -21.13 15.18
CA THR A 112 20.41 -19.92 15.42
C THR A 112 21.29 -19.51 14.24
N GLY A 113 21.79 -20.48 13.45
CA GLY A 113 22.57 -20.19 12.24
C GLY A 113 21.75 -19.58 11.11
N ASP A 114 20.53 -20.08 10.89
CA ASP A 114 19.63 -19.53 9.86
C ASP A 114 19.08 -18.16 10.28
N ALA A 115 18.75 -17.98 11.56
CA ALA A 115 18.36 -16.69 12.11
C ALA A 115 19.49 -15.66 11.98
N GLN A 116 20.73 -16.04 12.29
CA GLN A 116 21.88 -15.14 12.19
C GLN A 116 22.12 -14.71 10.74
N ARG A 117 22.12 -15.67 9.80
CA ARG A 117 22.22 -15.37 8.36
C ARG A 117 21.12 -14.44 7.89
N PHE A 118 19.89 -14.64 8.37
CA PHE A 118 18.78 -13.76 8.06
C PHE A 118 19.02 -12.33 8.57
N PHE A 119 19.55 -12.15 9.78
CA PHE A 119 19.94 -10.83 10.27
C PHE A 119 21.07 -10.20 9.45
N ASP A 120 22.10 -10.97 9.09
CA ASP A 120 23.20 -10.47 8.26
C ASP A 120 22.68 -9.98 6.91
N GLU A 121 21.82 -10.76 6.24
CA GLU A 121 21.18 -10.36 4.99
C GLU A 121 20.29 -9.12 5.13
N LEU A 122 19.60 -8.98 6.28
CA LEU A 122 18.66 -7.90 6.55
C LEU A 122 19.36 -6.59 6.91
N LEU A 123 20.48 -6.67 7.65
CA LEU A 123 21.16 -5.52 8.25
C LEU A 123 22.39 -5.07 7.45
N MET A 124 23.08 -5.95 6.75
CA MET A 124 24.27 -5.58 5.97
C MET A 124 23.94 -4.90 4.63
N ASP A 125 22.65 -4.70 4.31
CA ASP A 125 22.11 -4.21 3.03
C ASP A 125 23.14 -3.53 2.11
N THR A 126 23.79 -4.34 1.29
CA THR A 126 24.84 -3.90 0.36
C THR A 126 24.28 -3.30 -0.93
N ARG A 127 22.95 -3.12 -1.04
CA ARG A 127 22.29 -2.81 -2.32
C ARG A 127 22.07 -1.31 -2.57
N GLY A 128 22.57 -0.44 -1.68
CA GLY A 128 22.84 0.98 -1.95
C GLY A 128 21.64 1.90 -2.27
N THR A 129 20.40 1.38 -2.27
CA THR A 129 19.20 2.15 -2.71
C THR A 129 17.98 2.02 -1.79
N ARG A 130 18.09 1.44 -0.59
CA ARG A 130 16.98 1.35 0.37
C ARG A 130 17.06 2.42 1.44
N GLN A 131 15.90 2.88 1.91
CA GLN A 131 15.76 3.92 2.95
C GLN A 131 16.03 3.42 4.39
N GLY A 132 16.43 2.16 4.56
CA GLY A 132 16.58 1.55 5.88
C GLY A 132 15.25 1.26 6.57
N PHE A 133 15.31 0.96 7.89
CA PHE A 133 14.14 0.76 8.74
C PHE A 133 13.82 2.02 9.55
N PRO A 134 12.55 2.26 9.90
CA PRO A 134 12.19 3.17 10.97
C PRO A 134 12.95 2.84 12.26
N LYS A 135 13.25 3.86 13.06
CA LYS A 135 14.07 3.72 14.29
C LYS A 135 13.51 2.65 15.22
N GLU A 136 12.20 2.64 15.41
CA GLU A 136 11.49 1.74 16.32
C GLU A 136 11.60 0.28 15.85
N VAL A 137 11.53 0.06 14.54
CA VAL A 137 11.71 -1.26 13.93
C VAL A 137 13.16 -1.71 14.04
N PHE A 138 14.12 -0.80 13.85
CA PHE A 138 15.53 -1.10 14.03
C PHE A 138 15.84 -1.49 15.49
N GLU A 139 15.28 -0.79 16.47
CA GLU A 139 15.43 -1.13 17.89
C GLU A 139 14.84 -2.49 18.25
N ASP A 140 13.69 -2.86 17.66
CA ASP A 140 13.14 -4.22 17.77
C ASP A 140 14.14 -5.26 17.22
N LEU A 141 14.70 -5.03 16.02
CA LEU A 141 15.66 -5.94 15.37
C LEU A 141 16.95 -6.08 16.19
N MET A 142 17.47 -5.00 16.76
CA MET A 142 18.68 -5.04 17.61
C MET A 142 18.47 -5.84 18.89
N ARG A 143 17.31 -5.69 19.55
CA ARG A 143 16.99 -6.49 20.74
C ARG A 143 16.91 -7.97 20.43
N LEU A 144 16.30 -8.34 19.29
CA LEU A 144 16.25 -9.73 18.86
C LEU A 144 17.65 -10.27 18.52
N GLN A 145 18.47 -9.50 17.81
CA GLN A 145 19.84 -9.91 17.49
C GLN A 145 20.67 -10.14 18.76
N HIS A 146 20.52 -9.28 19.78
CA HIS A 146 21.18 -9.47 21.06
C HIS A 146 20.78 -10.79 21.74
N LEU A 147 19.48 -11.08 21.83
CA LEU A 147 18.99 -12.36 22.37
C LEU A 147 19.50 -13.57 21.59
N LEU A 148 19.60 -13.46 20.26
CA LEU A 148 20.13 -14.53 19.43
C LEU A 148 21.60 -14.80 19.76
N ASN A 149 22.41 -13.75 19.92
CA ASN A 149 23.81 -13.87 20.27
C ASN A 149 24.01 -14.51 21.65
N GLU A 150 23.17 -14.16 22.62
CA GLU A 150 23.17 -14.81 23.95
C GLU A 150 22.88 -16.31 23.84
N ARG A 151 21.85 -16.69 23.08
CA ARG A 151 21.52 -18.11 22.82
C ARG A 151 22.65 -18.87 22.12
N GLN A 152 23.36 -18.22 21.20
CA GLN A 152 24.51 -18.82 20.52
C GLN A 152 25.69 -19.02 21.46
N ALA A 153 25.98 -18.04 22.33
CA ALA A 153 27.05 -18.15 23.33
C ALA A 153 26.83 -19.33 24.29
N GLU A 154 25.58 -19.55 24.72
CA GLU A 154 25.20 -20.71 25.53
C GLU A 154 25.42 -22.04 24.80
N THR A 155 25.18 -22.06 23.48
CA THR A 155 25.31 -23.28 22.66
C THR A 155 26.76 -23.61 22.33
N SER A 156 27.64 -22.62 22.16
CA SER A 156 29.08 -22.81 21.85
C SER A 156 29.97 -23.00 23.09
N GLY A 157 29.42 -22.93 24.30
CA GLY A 157 30.18 -23.01 25.56
C GLY A 157 30.50 -24.41 26.09
N PHE A 158 30.47 -25.46 25.25
CA PHE A 158 30.75 -26.85 25.64
C PHE A 158 31.97 -27.44 24.92
#